data_AF-A0A934LYG1-F1
#
_entry.id   AF-A0A934LYG1-F1
#
_cell.length_a   1.000
_cell.length_b   1.000
_cell.length_c   1.000
_cell.angle_alpha   90.00
_cell.angle_beta   90.00
_cell.angle_gamma   90.00
#
_symmetry.space_group_name_H-M   'P 1'
#
loop_
_entity.id
_entity.type
_entity.pdbx_description
1 polymer ?
#
loop_
_entity_poly.entity_id
_entity_poly.type
_entity_poly.pdbx_seq_one_letter_code
_entity_poly.pdbx_strand_id
1 'polypeptide(L)'
;MSDDRLRVPQDPDYFHAIGLAVVAFARLEWNAVWCCHRLQNNYIQTIERERKTAGTIARDLRCLFLRISDQGLRAKAVPFADEFKLIVDDRNALMHGKPGTTKDGDQRLFRHGEEWTIIDLSNFSDRCARAGGRLNALLYNELAEPCIVTLTP
;
A
#
# COMPACT_ATOMS: atom_id res chain seq x y z
N MET A 1 -20.69 -24.32 -12.63
CA MET A 1 -20.29 -22.99 -12.12
C MET A 1 -21.45 -22.05 -12.37
N SER A 2 -21.85 -21.22 -11.41
CA SER A 2 -22.84 -20.19 -11.69
C SER A 2 -22.14 -18.96 -12.27
N ASP A 3 -22.69 -18.43 -13.35
CA ASP A 3 -22.21 -17.22 -14.02
C ASP A 3 -22.80 -15.95 -13.39
N ASP A 4 -23.21 -15.99 -12.12
CA ASP A 4 -23.85 -14.87 -11.43
C ASP A 4 -22.97 -13.60 -11.43
N ARG A 5 -21.64 -13.77 -11.42
CA ARG A 5 -20.66 -12.68 -11.56
C ARG A 5 -20.78 -11.90 -12.87
N LEU A 6 -21.33 -12.51 -13.93
CA LEU A 6 -21.52 -11.86 -15.24
C LEU A 6 -22.67 -10.85 -15.23
N ARG A 7 -23.45 -10.79 -14.14
CA ARG A 7 -24.48 -9.74 -13.96
C ARG A 7 -23.88 -8.37 -13.63
N VAL A 8 -22.61 -8.31 -13.23
CA VAL A 8 -21.89 -7.05 -13.07
C VAL A 8 -21.46 -6.60 -14.48
N PRO A 9 -21.87 -5.40 -14.94
CA PRO A 9 -21.43 -4.87 -16.22
C PRO A 9 -19.89 -4.84 -16.27
N GLN A 10 -19.34 -5.39 -17.34
CA GLN A 10 -17.91 -5.57 -17.46
C GLN A 10 -17.33 -4.51 -18.38
N ASP A 11 -16.37 -3.77 -17.84
CA ASP A 11 -15.43 -2.98 -18.59
C ASP A 11 -14.05 -3.63 -18.38
N PRO A 12 -13.54 -4.37 -19.37
CA PRO A 12 -12.28 -5.09 -19.24
C PRO A 12 -11.10 -4.19 -18.87
N ASP A 13 -11.05 -2.97 -19.40
CA ASP A 13 -9.94 -2.04 -19.17
C ASP A 13 -10.03 -1.47 -17.75
N TYR A 14 -11.24 -1.13 -17.29
CA TYR A 14 -11.46 -0.70 -15.91
C TYR A 14 -11.13 -1.81 -14.91
N PHE A 15 -11.56 -3.04 -15.18
CA PHE A 15 -11.27 -4.19 -14.32
C PHE A 15 -9.78 -4.51 -14.29
N HIS A 16 -9.09 -4.40 -15.42
CA HIS A 16 -7.65 -4.54 -15.49
C HIS A 16 -6.95 -3.49 -14.62
N ALA A 17 -7.35 -2.22 -14.73
CA ALA A 17 -6.79 -1.12 -13.95
C ALA A 17 -7.01 -1.31 -12.44
N ILE A 18 -8.21 -1.73 -12.01
CA ILE A 18 -8.49 -2.07 -10.59
C ILE A 18 -7.60 -3.24 -10.14
N GLY A 19 -7.53 -4.31 -10.92
CA GLY A 19 -6.73 -5.49 -10.58
C GLY A 19 -5.26 -5.14 -10.39
N LEU A 20 -4.71 -4.31 -11.29
CA LEU A 20 -3.33 -3.84 -11.19
C LEU A 20 -3.10 -2.98 -9.94
N ALA A 21 -4.03 -2.06 -9.64
CA ALA A 21 -3.98 -1.21 -8.44
C ALA A 21 -3.93 -2.05 -7.16
N VAL A 22 -4.80 -3.08 -7.06
CA VAL A 22 -4.86 -3.98 -5.90
C VAL A 22 -3.55 -4.74 -5.73
N VAL A 23 -3.02 -5.33 -6.80
CA VAL A 23 -1.76 -6.10 -6.75
C VAL A 23 -0.56 -5.20 -6.46
N ALA A 24 -0.49 -4.02 -7.08
CA ALA A 24 0.58 -3.05 -6.85
C ALA A 24 0.63 -2.59 -5.39
N PHE A 25 -0.54 -2.27 -4.82
CA PHE A 25 -0.65 -1.93 -3.40
C PHE A 25 -0.23 -3.08 -2.50
N ALA A 26 -0.72 -4.31 -2.75
CA ALA A 26 -0.38 -5.47 -1.94
C ALA A 26 1.14 -5.72 -1.90
N ARG A 27 1.83 -5.58 -3.04
CA ARG A 27 3.30 -5.68 -3.09
C ARG A 27 3.98 -4.60 -2.25
N LEU A 28 3.52 -3.36 -2.34
CA LEU A 28 4.03 -2.26 -1.51
C LEU A 28 3.81 -2.52 -0.01
N GLU A 29 2.60 -2.94 0.37
CA GLU A 29 2.25 -3.25 1.77
C GLU A 29 3.17 -4.32 2.35
N TRP A 30 3.46 -5.37 1.58
CA TRP A 30 4.37 -6.42 2.03
C TRP A 30 5.83 -5.95 2.14
N ASN A 31 6.28 -5.02 1.28
CA ASN A 31 7.59 -4.39 1.49
C ASN A 31 7.64 -3.59 2.81
N ALA A 32 6.58 -2.85 3.14
CA ALA A 32 6.47 -2.16 4.42
C ALA A 32 6.50 -3.13 5.61
N VAL A 33 5.74 -4.24 5.52
CA VAL A 33 5.74 -5.31 6.53
C VAL A 33 7.14 -5.88 6.75
N TRP A 34 7.86 -6.18 5.68
CA TRP A 34 9.23 -6.68 5.78
C TRP A 34 10.17 -5.65 6.40
N CYS A 35 10.02 -4.36 6.09
CA CYS A 35 10.83 -3.31 6.72
C CYS A 35 10.61 -3.29 8.23
N CYS A 36 9.35 -3.38 8.67
CA CYS A 36 9.03 -3.48 10.08
C CYS A 36 9.64 -4.74 10.72
N HIS A 37 9.61 -5.89 10.04
CA HIS A 37 10.19 -7.13 10.53
C HIS A 37 11.72 -7.07 10.67
N ARG A 38 12.41 -6.40 9.75
CA ARG A 38 13.86 -6.18 9.82
C ARG A 38 14.27 -5.32 11.01
N LEU A 39 13.45 -4.34 11.38
CA LEU A 39 13.72 -3.42 12.48
C LEU A 39 13.20 -3.94 13.83
N GLN A 40 12.15 -4.76 13.80
CA GLN A 40 11.53 -5.35 14.98
C GLN A 40 11.28 -6.84 14.74
N ASN A 41 12.09 -7.65 15.41
CA ASN A 41 11.98 -9.10 15.35
C ASN A 41 10.55 -9.56 15.61
N ASN A 42 10.13 -10.56 14.84
CA ASN A 42 8.81 -11.17 14.89
C ASN A 42 7.61 -10.25 14.55
N TYR A 43 7.83 -9.12 13.86
CA TYR A 43 6.72 -8.26 13.46
C TYR A 43 5.65 -8.96 12.60
N ILE A 44 6.03 -9.81 11.63
CA ILE A 44 5.09 -10.50 10.73
C ILE A 44 4.08 -11.34 11.51
N GLN A 45 4.52 -12.02 12.56
CA GLN A 45 3.68 -12.86 13.41
C GLN A 45 2.61 -12.04 14.16
N THR A 46 2.78 -10.72 14.26
CA THR A 46 1.79 -9.83 14.89
C THR A 46 0.64 -9.46 13.96
N ILE A 47 0.81 -9.56 12.63
CA ILE A 47 -0.16 -9.04 11.65
C ILE A 47 -1.51 -9.74 11.80
N GLU A 48 -1.53 -11.07 11.63
CA GLU A 48 -2.77 -11.85 11.75
C GLU A 48 -3.28 -11.90 13.19
N ARG A 49 -2.36 -12.13 14.14
CA ARG A 49 -2.70 -12.24 15.56
C ARG A 49 -3.41 -11.00 16.11
N GLU A 50 -2.97 -9.81 15.68
CA GLU A 50 -3.50 -8.52 16.15
C GLU A 50 -4.44 -7.88 15.11
N ARG A 51 -4.73 -8.57 13.99
CA ARG A 51 -5.57 -8.08 12.88
C ARG A 51 -5.15 -6.70 12.39
N LYS A 52 -3.85 -6.51 12.17
CA LYS A 52 -3.28 -5.21 11.77
C LYS A 52 -3.80 -4.81 10.40
N THR A 53 -4.37 -3.61 10.32
CA THR A 53 -4.77 -3.00 9.04
C THR A 53 -3.57 -2.34 8.37
N ALA A 54 -3.69 -2.00 7.09
CA ALA A 54 -2.72 -1.17 6.38
C ALA A 54 -2.40 0.13 7.12
N GLY A 55 -3.41 0.77 7.73
CA GLY A 55 -3.23 1.98 8.53
C GLY A 55 -2.39 1.74 9.78
N THR A 56 -2.61 0.61 10.47
CA THR A 56 -1.77 0.17 11.58
C THR A 56 -0.33 -0.08 11.12
N ILE A 57 -0.14 -0.77 9.99
CA ILE A 57 1.20 -1.05 9.44
C ILE A 57 1.92 0.26 9.08
N ALA A 58 1.23 1.22 8.46
CA ALA A 58 1.82 2.52 8.11
C ALA A 58 2.28 3.30 9.35
N ARG A 59 1.46 3.30 10.40
CA ARG A 59 1.82 3.92 11.68
C ARG A 59 3.04 3.22 12.30
N ASP A 60 3.01 1.89 12.37
CA ASP A 60 4.08 1.10 12.99
C ASP A 60 5.41 1.28 12.22
N LEU A 61 5.37 1.26 10.87
CA LEU A 61 6.53 1.53 10.01
C LEU A 61 7.14 2.91 10.31
N ARG A 62 6.30 3.94 10.37
CA ARG A 62 6.75 5.31 10.67
C ARG A 62 7.37 5.41 12.05
N CYS A 63 6.75 4.81 13.06
CA CYS A 63 7.30 4.77 14.42
C CYS A 63 8.67 4.09 14.47
N LEU A 64 8.86 2.97 13.76
CA LEU A 64 10.14 2.28 13.68
C LEU A 64 11.20 3.12 12.97
N PHE A 65 10.85 3.74 11.83
CA PHE A 65 11.77 4.60 11.09
C PHE A 65 12.21 5.82 11.90
N LEU A 66 11.31 6.44 12.66
CA LEU A 66 11.65 7.57 13.55
C LEU A 66 12.63 7.19 14.67
N ARG A 67 12.58 5.92 15.09
CA ARG A 67 13.47 5.38 16.13
C ARG A 67 14.82 4.95 15.58
N ILE A 68 15.08 4.97 14.27
CA ILE A 68 16.42 4.64 13.75
C ILE A 68 17.45 5.61 14.34
N SER A 69 18.50 5.06 14.96
CA SER A 69 19.54 5.84 15.66
C SER A 69 20.44 6.61 14.68
N ASP A 70 20.72 6.00 13.52
CA ASP A 70 21.45 6.66 12.44
C ASP A 70 20.60 7.78 11.83
N GLN A 71 21.06 9.03 11.97
CA GLN A 71 20.31 10.19 11.53
C GLN A 71 20.14 10.27 10.02
N GLY A 72 21.15 9.82 9.25
CA GLY A 72 21.11 9.86 7.78
C GLY A 72 20.13 8.84 7.22
N LEU A 73 20.19 7.61 7.71
CA LEU A 73 19.24 6.56 7.37
C LEU A 73 17.83 6.92 7.80
N ARG A 74 17.65 7.48 9.00
CA ARG A 74 16.35 7.97 9.47
C ARG A 74 15.79 9.04 8.53
N ALA A 75 16.59 10.05 8.18
CA ALA A 75 16.17 11.12 7.28
C ALA A 75 15.81 10.61 5.89
N LYS A 76 16.47 9.54 5.42
CA LYS A 76 16.13 8.84 4.18
C LYS A 76 14.83 8.01 4.29
N ALA A 77 14.65 7.29 5.39
CA ALA A 77 13.59 6.29 5.54
C ALA A 77 12.23 6.91 5.89
N VAL A 78 12.18 7.90 6.78
CA VAL A 78 10.93 8.53 7.25
C VAL A 78 10.03 9.01 6.10
N PRO A 79 10.54 9.71 5.07
CA PRO A 79 9.73 10.09 3.91
C PRO A 79 9.07 8.91 3.17
N PHE A 80 9.66 7.72 3.20
CA PHE A 80 9.04 6.54 2.59
C PHE A 80 7.88 6.01 3.40
N ALA A 81 7.94 6.10 4.73
CA ALA A 81 6.81 5.74 5.60
C ALA A 81 5.67 6.76 5.48
N ASP A 82 5.99 8.05 5.37
CA ASP A 82 5.00 9.10 5.14
C ASP A 82 4.29 8.89 3.79
N GLU A 83 5.05 8.61 2.73
CA GLU A 83 4.48 8.28 1.41
C GLU A 83 3.61 7.02 1.44
N PHE A 84 4.05 5.97 2.14
CA PHE A 84 3.24 4.76 2.31
C PHE A 84 1.91 5.06 3.02
N LYS A 85 1.92 5.92 4.04
CA LYS A 85 0.69 6.33 4.74
C LYS A 85 -0.30 7.04 3.81
N LEU A 86 0.18 7.93 2.95
CA LEU A 86 -0.67 8.61 1.96
C LEU A 86 -1.28 7.61 0.97
N ILE A 87 -0.49 6.66 0.48
CA ILE A 87 -0.98 5.59 -0.41
C ILE A 87 -2.02 4.71 0.28
N VAL A 88 -1.86 4.42 1.59
CA VAL A 88 -2.86 3.69 2.36
C VAL A 88 -4.19 4.45 2.43
N ASP A 89 -4.16 5.78 2.54
CA ASP A 89 -5.38 6.59 2.53
C ASP A 89 -6.09 6.55 1.17
N ASP A 90 -5.34 6.66 0.07
CA ASP A 90 -5.87 6.49 -1.28
C ASP A 90 -6.45 5.08 -1.50
N ARG A 91 -5.74 4.05 -1.03
CA ARG A 91 -6.24 2.66 -1.07
C ARG A 91 -7.56 2.53 -0.30
N ASN A 92 -7.69 3.17 0.85
CA ASN A 92 -8.93 3.15 1.62
C ASN A 92 -10.05 3.87 0.86
N ALA A 93 -9.76 4.99 0.19
CA ALA A 93 -10.72 5.67 -0.66
C ALA A 93 -11.21 4.78 -1.82
N LEU A 94 -10.31 4.04 -2.48
CA LEU A 94 -10.64 3.09 -3.54
C LEU A 94 -11.46 1.90 -3.03
N MET A 95 -10.99 1.20 -1.99
CA MET A 95 -11.63 -0.02 -1.47
C MET A 95 -12.99 0.23 -0.82
N HIS A 96 -13.22 1.45 -0.37
CA HIS A 96 -14.52 1.90 0.15
C HIS A 96 -15.26 2.79 -0.87
N GLY A 97 -14.89 2.71 -2.15
CA GLY A 97 -15.65 3.30 -3.24
C GLY A 97 -17.01 2.64 -3.36
N LYS A 98 -18.03 3.43 -3.68
CA LYS A 98 -19.40 2.96 -3.91
C LYS A 98 -19.61 2.73 -5.40
N PRO A 99 -20.23 1.63 -5.83
CA PRO A 99 -20.57 1.44 -7.23
C PRO A 99 -21.56 2.52 -7.68
N GLY A 100 -21.40 3.01 -8.90
CA GLY A 100 -22.28 3.97 -9.53
C GLY A 100 -22.18 3.95 -11.05
N THR A 101 -23.08 4.67 -11.71
CA THR A 101 -23.13 4.80 -13.17
C THR A 101 -22.63 6.18 -13.58
N THR A 102 -21.71 6.26 -14.53
CA THR A 102 -21.24 7.54 -15.12
C THR A 102 -22.32 8.14 -16.02
N LYS A 103 -22.08 9.36 -16.51
CA LYS A 103 -22.97 10.03 -17.49
C LYS A 103 -23.10 9.23 -18.79
N ASP A 104 -22.05 8.50 -19.16
CA ASP A 104 -21.97 7.71 -20.39
C ASP A 104 -22.49 6.27 -20.21
N GLY A 105 -22.93 5.91 -18.99
CA GLY A 105 -23.53 4.61 -18.68
C GLY A 105 -22.56 3.57 -18.09
N ASP A 106 -21.27 3.91 -17.95
CA ASP A 106 -20.26 2.99 -17.41
C ASP A 106 -20.45 2.73 -15.92
N GLN A 107 -20.13 1.52 -15.46
CA GLN A 107 -20.07 1.21 -14.04
C GLN A 107 -18.68 1.51 -13.47
N ARG A 108 -18.63 2.36 -12.44
CA ARG A 108 -17.39 2.80 -11.78
C ARG A 108 -17.51 2.81 -10.27
N LEU A 109 -16.38 2.86 -9.59
CA LEU A 109 -16.32 3.16 -8.16
C LEU A 109 -16.24 4.67 -7.94
N PHE A 110 -17.02 5.15 -6.98
CA PHE A 110 -17.08 6.56 -6.60
C PHE A 110 -16.72 6.75 -5.14
N ARG A 111 -15.95 7.80 -4.83
CA ARG A 111 -15.68 8.22 -3.46
C ARG A 111 -16.08 9.68 -3.29
N HIS A 112 -16.96 9.95 -2.34
CA HIS A 112 -17.49 11.30 -2.08
C HIS A 112 -18.10 12.00 -3.32
N GLY A 113 -18.57 11.23 -4.31
CA GLY A 113 -19.15 11.74 -5.56
C GLY A 113 -18.15 11.86 -6.71
N GLU A 114 -16.86 11.63 -6.47
CA GLU A 114 -15.82 11.62 -7.50
C GLU A 114 -15.59 10.19 -8.02
N GLU A 115 -15.44 10.07 -9.34
CA GLU A 115 -15.16 8.80 -10.02
C GLU A 115 -13.69 8.40 -9.85
N TRP A 116 -13.44 7.13 -9.57
CA TRP A 116 -12.13 6.52 -9.81
C TRP A 116 -12.02 6.18 -11.29
N THR A 117 -11.31 7.01 -12.06
CA THR A 117 -11.11 6.76 -13.48
C THR A 117 -10.01 5.73 -13.72
N ILE A 118 -9.91 5.21 -14.95
CA ILE A 118 -8.78 4.35 -15.37
C ILE A 118 -7.44 5.08 -15.15
N ILE A 119 -7.39 6.38 -15.45
CA ILE A 119 -6.18 7.20 -15.30
C ILE A 119 -5.79 7.29 -13.82
N ASP A 120 -6.74 7.50 -12.91
CA ASP A 120 -6.48 7.55 -11.47
C ASP A 120 -5.94 6.22 -10.95
N LEU A 121 -6.53 5.11 -11.39
CA LEU A 121 -6.08 3.76 -11.03
C LEU A 121 -4.67 3.45 -11.56
N SER A 122 -4.35 3.86 -12.78
CA SER A 122 -3.00 3.74 -13.34
C SER A 122 -2.00 4.58 -12.56
N ASN A 123 -2.32 5.84 -12.26
CA ASN A 123 -1.48 6.74 -11.47
C ASN A 123 -1.22 6.18 -10.06
N PHE A 124 -2.26 5.64 -9.42
CA PHE A 124 -2.15 4.98 -8.11
C PHE A 124 -1.26 3.73 -8.19
N SER A 125 -1.41 2.91 -9.23
CA SER A 125 -0.59 1.71 -9.45
C SER A 125 0.89 2.07 -9.61
N ASP A 126 1.20 3.09 -10.41
CA ASP A 126 2.56 3.56 -10.61
C ASP A 126 3.15 4.16 -9.33
N ARG A 127 2.35 4.90 -8.56
CA ARG A 127 2.75 5.42 -7.25
C ARG A 127 3.09 4.28 -6.29
N CYS A 128 2.27 3.24 -6.24
CA CYS A 128 2.54 2.03 -5.46
C CYS A 128 3.84 1.36 -5.89
N ALA A 129 4.08 1.18 -7.19
CA ALA A 129 5.28 0.55 -7.71
C ALA A 129 6.55 1.36 -7.37
N ARG A 130 6.52 2.69 -7.54
CA ARG A 130 7.65 3.58 -7.21
C ARG A 130 7.96 3.55 -5.71
N ALA A 131 6.94 3.68 -4.85
CA ALA A 131 7.13 3.62 -3.40
C ALA A 131 7.63 2.23 -2.96
N GLY A 132 7.07 1.18 -3.56
CA GLY A 132 7.46 -0.21 -3.31
C GLY A 132 8.92 -0.46 -3.65
N GLY A 133 9.40 0.06 -4.78
CA GLY A 133 10.81 -0.01 -5.18
C GLY A 133 11.76 0.65 -4.18
N ARG A 134 11.36 1.79 -3.57
CA ARG A 134 12.17 2.48 -2.56
C ARG A 134 12.26 1.69 -1.26
N LEU A 135 11.15 1.14 -0.76
CA LEU A 135 11.17 0.27 0.42
C LEU A 135 11.93 -1.03 0.15
N ASN A 136 11.76 -1.61 -1.04
CA ASN A 136 12.52 -2.79 -1.47
C ASN A 136 14.02 -2.51 -1.49
N ALA A 137 14.43 -1.34 -2.00
CA ALA A 137 15.84 -0.95 -1.97
C ALA A 137 16.39 -0.86 -0.54
N LEU A 138 15.63 -0.32 0.42
CA LEU A 138 16.04 -0.34 1.83
C LEU A 138 16.20 -1.78 2.36
N LEU A 139 15.25 -2.67 2.04
CA LEU A 139 15.26 -4.07 2.49
C LEU A 139 16.51 -4.86 2.09
N TYR A 140 17.04 -4.58 0.90
CA TYR A 140 18.19 -5.29 0.36
C TYR A 140 19.51 -4.55 0.52
N ASN A 141 19.49 -3.35 1.12
CA ASN A 141 20.69 -2.57 1.42
C ASN A 141 20.77 -2.31 2.93
N GLU A 142 20.25 -1.17 3.41
CA GLU A 142 20.46 -0.74 4.79
C GLU A 142 19.74 -1.62 5.83
N LEU A 143 18.67 -2.30 5.43
CA LEU A 143 17.92 -3.25 6.26
C LEU A 143 18.17 -4.72 5.85
N ALA A 144 19.28 -4.99 5.13
CA ALA A 144 19.64 -6.35 4.71
C ALA A 144 19.83 -7.31 5.90
N GLU A 145 19.75 -8.61 5.65
CA GLU A 145 19.93 -9.65 6.67
C GLU A 145 21.40 -10.04 6.84
N PRO A 146 21.93 -10.14 8.08
CA PRO A 146 21.30 -9.76 9.35
C PRO A 146 21.17 -8.24 9.51
N CYS A 147 20.00 -7.76 9.94
CA CYS A 147 19.77 -6.32 10.12
C CYS A 147 20.45 -5.84 11.40
N ILE A 148 21.45 -4.96 11.25
CA ILE A 148 22.25 -4.41 12.34
C ILE A 148 21.82 -2.99 12.75
N VAL A 149 20.75 -2.47 12.14
CA VAL A 149 20.24 -1.12 12.42
C VAL A 149 19.71 -1.05 13.85
N THR A 150 20.21 -0.07 14.60
CA THR A 150 19.84 0.14 16.00
C THR A 150 18.70 1.14 16.14
N LEU A 151 17.76 0.83 17.02
CA LEU A 151 16.65 1.72 17.36
C LEU A 151 16.90 2.42 18.70
N THR A 152 16.58 3.71 18.76
CA THR A 152 16.45 4.45 20.01
C THR A 152 15.21 3.97 20.77
N PRO A 153 15.22 4.06 22.11
CA PRO A 153 14.05 3.79 22.94
C PRO A 153 12.79 4.48 22.40
#